data_AF-A0A4Y9MA29-F1
#
_entry.id   AF-A0A4Y9MA29-F1
#
_cell.length_a   1.000
_cell.length_b   1.000
_cell.length_c   1.000
_cell.angle_alpha   90.00
_cell.angle_beta   90.00
_cell.angle_gamma   90.00
#
_symmetry.space_group_name_H-M   'P 1'
#
loop_
_entity.id
_entity.type
_entity.pdbx_description
1 polymer ?
#
loop_
_entity_poly.entity_id
_entity_poly.type
_entity_poly.pdbx_seq_one_letter_code
_entity_poly.pdbx_strand_id
1 'polypeptide(L)'
;MSAAELDLVTLERLRPVADAAQVSVLLGAGASAAAGLPDWNSLATKLLQLSGTIDDEETARAFLAGQDPSLAAEAAKAAADDWLELVREALYPPSLGEAEPAALHLAVASLAAGRLVGEVGLFTLNFDLLIEWALQDALDEVGSDAGVHARDTEDDRAPRDAFEVHHLHGYLGQDPVDTGEIVLTLSDFTKLSAQSSPWQRAELQSALSRGPLLLAGTSYRDSDIRQWLHELNLATRPDKGFILLARESFGLSRHQFDLVKDALVAQWASIGVSAVLVQDYSDAAQAIRELSALNDVDYLAPKVRAGALWDGIQGDFEQLQREHSDQLARDLTRLRPVLGDDANMTLWLADGAGHIVRWSSHDRLYRGAEQLRTVPVGHDSPWIAGQCLGRSEILARNLSEAMSTRRWQSVVAAPCVADLPGGPPLPTAVLSSAATSPLENQDLDAWHQVLTELAEEWAGRLSTLAE
;
A
#
# COMPACT_ATOMS: atom_id res chain seq x y z
N MET A 1 2.51 -13.10 6.99
CA MET A 1 2.53 -12.83 5.54
C MET A 1 3.21 -11.50 5.34
N SER A 2 4.13 -11.48 4.40
CA SER A 2 4.62 -10.32 3.70
C SER A 2 4.39 -10.63 2.21
N ALA A 3 4.65 -9.70 1.30
CA ALA A 3 4.57 -9.97 -0.14
C ALA A 3 5.33 -11.25 -0.52
N ALA A 4 6.50 -11.46 0.06
CA ALA A 4 7.34 -12.65 -0.11
C ALA A 4 6.81 -13.94 0.55
N GLU A 5 5.72 -13.89 1.32
CA GLU A 5 5.09 -15.06 1.95
C GLU A 5 3.73 -15.42 1.33
N LEU A 6 3.26 -14.65 0.34
CA LEU A 6 2.01 -14.94 -0.36
C LEU A 6 2.11 -16.32 -1.02
N ASP A 7 1.28 -17.25 -0.54
CA ASP A 7 1.24 -18.61 -1.02
C ASP A 7 0.17 -18.82 -2.10
N LEU A 8 0.34 -19.92 -2.85
CA LEU A 8 -0.59 -20.25 -3.92
C LEU A 8 -2.02 -20.45 -3.37
N VAL A 9 -2.19 -21.04 -2.19
CA VAL A 9 -3.51 -21.27 -1.58
C VAL A 9 -4.28 -19.96 -1.35
N THR A 10 -3.58 -18.90 -0.96
CA THR A 10 -4.15 -17.57 -0.77
C THR A 10 -4.53 -16.94 -2.11
N LEU A 11 -3.63 -17.01 -3.10
CA LEU A 11 -3.83 -16.42 -4.43
C LEU A 11 -4.89 -17.15 -5.27
N GLU A 12 -5.03 -18.47 -5.11
CA GLU A 12 -6.08 -19.28 -5.75
C GLU A 12 -7.50 -18.80 -5.41
N ARG A 13 -7.68 -18.16 -4.24
CA ARG A 13 -8.97 -17.54 -3.89
C ARG A 13 -9.34 -16.38 -4.79
N LEU A 14 -8.36 -15.77 -5.45
CA LEU A 14 -8.53 -14.70 -6.42
C LEU A 14 -8.54 -15.21 -7.87
N ARG A 15 -8.45 -16.52 -8.12
CA ARG A 15 -8.49 -17.07 -9.49
C ARG A 15 -9.72 -16.63 -10.30
N PRO A 16 -10.94 -16.55 -9.73
CA PRO A 16 -12.09 -16.02 -10.47
C PRO A 16 -11.91 -14.56 -10.94
N VAL A 17 -11.09 -13.77 -10.24
CA VAL A 17 -10.72 -12.41 -10.62
C VAL A 17 -9.70 -12.42 -11.77
N ALA A 18 -8.68 -13.27 -11.68
CA ALA A 18 -7.67 -13.42 -12.72
C ALA A 18 -8.25 -13.95 -14.04
N ASP A 19 -9.17 -14.91 -13.97
CA ASP A 19 -9.82 -15.54 -15.14
C ASP A 19 -10.83 -14.63 -15.85
N ALA A 20 -11.26 -13.55 -15.19
CA ALA A 20 -12.30 -12.69 -15.72
C ALA A 20 -11.73 -11.76 -16.82
N ALA A 21 -12.42 -11.77 -17.97
CA ALA A 21 -12.13 -10.85 -19.07
C ALA A 21 -12.27 -9.38 -18.64
N GLN A 22 -13.24 -9.09 -17.76
CA GLN A 22 -13.42 -7.77 -17.18
C GLN A 22 -13.40 -7.89 -15.66
N VAL A 23 -12.73 -6.96 -15.00
CA VAL A 23 -12.63 -6.87 -13.54
C VAL A 23 -12.89 -5.43 -13.11
N SER A 24 -13.40 -5.23 -11.91
CA SER A 24 -13.47 -3.90 -11.32
C SER A 24 -12.76 -3.89 -9.98
N VAL A 25 -12.02 -2.83 -9.69
CA VAL A 25 -11.29 -2.65 -8.44
C VAL A 25 -11.83 -1.42 -7.74
N LEU A 26 -12.12 -1.56 -6.45
CA LEU A 26 -12.51 -0.46 -5.57
C LEU A 26 -11.45 -0.25 -4.49
N LEU A 27 -10.83 0.92 -4.50
CA LEU A 27 -9.87 1.37 -3.48
C LEU A 27 -10.58 2.19 -2.39
N GLY A 28 -10.25 1.91 -1.13
CA GLY A 28 -10.62 2.74 0.02
C GLY A 28 -9.43 3.51 0.58
N ALA A 29 -9.66 4.21 1.70
CA ALA A 29 -8.68 5.12 2.31
C ALA A 29 -7.35 4.46 2.70
N GLY A 30 -7.33 3.14 2.91
CA GLY A 30 -6.12 2.36 3.15
C GLY A 30 -5.16 2.32 1.97
N ALA A 31 -5.63 2.57 0.73
CA ALA A 31 -4.74 2.74 -0.43
C ALA A 31 -3.89 4.01 -0.31
N SER A 32 -4.49 5.09 0.20
CA SER A 32 -3.84 6.40 0.35
C SER A 32 -3.09 6.57 1.67
N ALA A 33 -3.37 5.74 2.68
CA ALA A 33 -2.68 5.81 3.97
C ALA A 33 -1.16 5.62 3.87
N ALA A 34 -0.71 4.75 2.97
CA ALA A 34 0.71 4.52 2.67
C ALA A 34 1.37 5.71 1.96
N ALA A 35 0.59 6.54 1.25
CA ALA A 35 1.05 7.80 0.65
C ALA A 35 1.09 8.96 1.68
N GLY A 36 0.92 8.67 2.98
CA GLY A 36 0.93 9.67 4.04
C GLY A 36 -0.38 10.46 4.20
N LEU A 37 -1.40 10.15 3.39
CA LEU A 37 -2.72 10.78 3.50
C LEU A 37 -3.46 10.28 4.75
N PRO A 38 -4.27 11.14 5.40
CA PRO A 38 -4.94 10.79 6.65
C PRO A 38 -6.06 9.75 6.42
N ASP A 39 -6.23 8.84 7.39
CA ASP A 39 -7.45 8.06 7.48
C ASP A 39 -8.64 8.93 7.92
N TRP A 40 -9.86 8.37 7.87
CA TRP A 40 -11.09 9.08 8.25
C TRP A 40 -11.05 9.77 9.63
N ASN A 41 -10.48 9.11 10.64
CA ASN A 41 -10.39 9.66 11.98
C ASN A 41 -9.36 10.80 12.05
N SER A 42 -8.22 10.62 11.39
CA SER A 42 -7.15 11.61 11.33
C SER A 42 -7.60 12.85 10.55
N LEU A 43 -8.33 12.66 9.44
CA LEU A 43 -8.92 13.74 8.66
C LEU A 43 -9.92 14.53 9.50
N ALA A 44 -10.89 13.86 10.15
CA ALA A 44 -11.86 14.53 11.00
C ALA A 44 -11.20 15.26 12.19
N THR A 45 -10.13 14.70 12.77
CA THR A 45 -9.36 15.36 13.85
C THR A 45 -8.77 16.67 13.34
N LYS A 46 -8.09 16.64 12.18
CA LYS A 46 -7.49 17.84 11.58
C LYS A 46 -8.54 18.89 11.21
N LEU A 47 -9.69 18.47 10.67
CA LEU A 47 -10.79 19.37 10.32
C LEU A 47 -11.31 20.14 11.56
N LEU A 48 -11.47 19.46 12.69
CA LEU A 48 -11.89 20.10 13.95
C LEU A 48 -10.87 21.13 14.45
N GLN A 49 -9.57 20.84 14.28
CA GLN A 49 -8.49 21.74 14.67
C GLN A 49 -8.37 22.95 13.76
N LEU A 50 -8.31 22.72 12.45
CA LEU A 50 -8.13 23.78 11.46
C LEU A 50 -9.35 24.72 11.38
N SER A 51 -10.56 24.20 11.64
CA SER A 51 -11.78 25.02 11.74
C SER A 51 -11.86 25.86 13.01
N GLY A 52 -10.98 25.63 14.00
CA GLY A 52 -11.08 26.26 15.33
C GLY A 52 -12.26 25.77 16.17
N THR A 53 -12.88 24.63 15.80
CA THR A 53 -13.96 24.03 16.59
C THR A 53 -13.40 23.42 17.88
N ILE A 54 -12.25 22.76 17.79
CA ILE A 54 -11.50 22.19 18.92
C ILE A 54 -10.00 22.39 18.66
N ASP A 55 -9.37 23.26 19.44
CA ASP A 55 -7.99 23.70 19.18
C ASP A 55 -6.92 22.66 19.51
N ASP A 56 -7.22 21.66 20.37
CA ASP A 56 -6.26 20.67 20.82
C ASP A 56 -6.56 19.25 20.31
N GLU A 57 -5.50 18.55 19.89
CA GLU A 57 -5.57 17.22 19.26
C GLU A 57 -6.11 16.15 20.21
N GLU A 58 -5.76 16.22 21.50
CA GLU A 58 -6.18 15.24 22.50
C GLU A 58 -7.70 15.29 22.71
N THR A 59 -8.26 16.49 22.86
CA THR A 59 -9.70 16.70 22.98
C THR A 59 -10.43 16.37 21.68
N ALA A 60 -9.87 16.72 20.51
CA ALA A 60 -10.46 16.37 19.22
C ALA A 60 -10.56 14.84 19.03
N ARG A 61 -9.49 14.11 19.37
CA ARG A 61 -9.50 12.63 19.38
C ARG A 61 -10.49 12.05 20.39
N ALA A 62 -10.55 12.60 21.60
CA ALA A 62 -11.48 12.16 22.62
C ALA A 62 -12.95 12.40 22.22
N PHE A 63 -13.22 13.54 21.56
CA PHE A 63 -14.54 13.86 21.00
C PHE A 63 -14.95 12.88 19.90
N LEU A 64 -14.01 12.55 18.99
CA LEU A 64 -14.21 11.58 17.91
C LEU A 64 -14.38 10.14 18.40
N ALA A 65 -13.70 9.74 19.48
CA ALA A 65 -13.79 8.38 20.00
C ALA A 65 -15.23 7.96 20.37
N GLY A 66 -16.11 8.92 20.63
CA GLY A 66 -17.53 8.69 20.95
C GLY A 66 -18.51 8.96 19.80
N GLN A 67 -18.04 9.37 18.61
CA GLN A 67 -18.92 9.87 17.54
C GLN A 67 -18.48 9.39 16.15
N ASP A 68 -19.39 9.51 15.19
CA ASP A 68 -19.10 9.22 13.78
C ASP A 68 -18.24 10.36 13.18
N PRO A 69 -17.15 10.06 12.44
CA PRO A 69 -16.30 11.08 11.81
C PRO A 69 -17.07 12.04 10.88
N SER A 70 -18.12 11.57 10.20
CA SER A 70 -18.93 12.43 9.32
C SER A 70 -19.72 13.50 10.08
N LEU A 71 -20.05 13.25 11.35
CA LEU A 71 -20.70 14.23 12.23
C LEU A 71 -19.69 15.24 12.79
N ALA A 72 -18.45 14.81 13.06
CA ALA A 72 -17.38 15.75 13.39
C ALA A 72 -17.04 16.67 12.22
N ALA A 73 -17.05 16.14 10.99
CA ALA A 73 -16.89 16.92 9.78
C ALA A 73 -18.01 17.97 9.60
N GLU A 74 -19.25 17.69 10.02
CA GLU A 74 -20.33 18.71 10.06
C GLU A 74 -20.00 19.87 10.99
N ALA A 75 -19.49 19.58 12.19
CA ALA A 75 -19.12 20.62 13.14
C ALA A 75 -18.02 21.53 12.57
N ALA A 76 -17.00 20.94 11.94
CA ALA A 76 -15.95 21.69 11.27
C ALA A 76 -16.48 22.52 10.10
N LYS A 77 -17.35 21.94 9.25
CA LYS A 77 -17.98 22.63 8.11
C LYS A 77 -18.83 23.83 8.54
N ALA A 78 -19.51 23.73 9.68
CA ALA A 78 -20.31 24.84 10.23
C ALA A 78 -19.45 26.01 10.72
N ALA A 79 -18.18 25.78 11.07
CA ALA A 79 -17.23 26.78 11.50
C ALA A 79 -16.31 27.28 10.37
N ALA A 80 -16.27 26.59 9.23
CA ALA A 80 -15.40 26.91 8.10
C ALA A 80 -15.95 28.06 7.23
N ASP A 81 -15.09 29.03 6.90
CA ASP A 81 -15.40 30.06 5.90
C ASP A 81 -15.32 29.50 4.47
N ASP A 82 -14.29 28.70 4.20
CA ASP A 82 -14.09 27.94 2.96
C ASP A 82 -13.92 26.46 3.28
N TRP A 83 -14.98 25.69 3.05
CA TRP A 83 -15.00 24.27 3.36
C TRP A 83 -14.01 23.45 2.52
N LEU A 84 -13.87 23.76 1.23
CA LEU A 84 -13.03 22.94 0.35
C LEU A 84 -11.55 23.20 0.62
N GLU A 85 -11.18 24.45 0.89
CA GLU A 85 -9.81 24.78 1.29
C GLU A 85 -9.44 24.15 2.64
N LEU A 86 -10.36 24.17 3.61
CA LEU A 86 -10.15 23.51 4.89
C LEU A 86 -9.91 22.01 4.73
N VAL A 87 -10.69 21.33 3.89
CA VAL A 87 -10.53 19.90 3.62
C VAL A 87 -9.22 19.63 2.89
N ARG A 88 -8.85 20.47 1.92
CA ARG A 88 -7.58 20.37 1.20
C ARG A 88 -6.39 20.51 2.13
N GLU A 89 -6.38 21.50 3.02
CA GLU A 89 -5.31 21.68 4.03
C GLU A 89 -5.23 20.48 5.00
N ALA A 90 -6.37 19.91 5.37
CA ALA A 90 -6.40 18.73 6.23
C ALA A 90 -5.84 17.47 5.55
N LEU A 91 -6.15 17.29 4.26
CA LEU A 91 -5.67 16.17 3.44
C LEU A 91 -4.19 16.32 3.11
N TYR A 92 -3.77 17.49 2.61
CA TYR A 92 -2.43 17.77 2.09
C TYR A 92 -1.71 18.83 2.96
N PRO A 93 -1.32 18.49 4.21
CA PRO A 93 -0.57 19.44 5.02
C PRO A 93 0.79 19.73 4.38
N PRO A 94 1.36 20.93 4.55
CA PRO A 94 2.67 21.27 3.97
C PRO A 94 3.80 20.30 4.34
N SER A 95 3.70 19.62 5.49
CA SER A 95 4.66 18.61 5.94
C SER A 95 4.65 17.31 5.12
N LEU A 96 3.58 17.06 4.36
CA LEU A 96 3.47 15.89 3.49
C LEU A 96 4.31 16.07 2.22
N GLY A 97 4.48 17.32 1.75
CA GLY A 97 5.08 17.59 0.45
C GLY A 97 4.12 17.26 -0.70
N GLU A 98 4.68 16.74 -1.79
CA GLU A 98 3.92 16.18 -2.91
C GLU A 98 3.57 14.73 -2.58
N ALA A 99 2.28 14.40 -2.62
CA ALA A 99 1.84 13.04 -2.32
C ALA A 99 2.18 12.12 -3.50
N GLU A 100 2.82 10.99 -3.24
CA GLU A 100 3.17 10.02 -4.29
C GLU A 100 2.24 8.80 -4.25
N PRO A 101 1.93 8.17 -5.41
CA PRO A 101 1.11 6.98 -5.42
C PRO A 101 1.72 5.80 -4.66
N ALA A 102 1.02 5.34 -3.62
CA ALA A 102 1.40 4.14 -2.88
C ALA A 102 1.24 2.82 -3.66
N ALA A 103 1.75 1.72 -3.09
CA ALA A 103 1.80 0.40 -3.70
C ALA A 103 0.47 -0.13 -4.27
N LEU A 104 -0.67 0.16 -3.60
CA LEU A 104 -2.00 -0.24 -4.08
C LEU A 104 -2.41 0.53 -5.35
N HIS A 105 -2.12 1.83 -5.44
CA HIS A 105 -2.37 2.62 -6.66
C HIS A 105 -1.55 2.06 -7.81
N LEU A 106 -0.24 1.87 -7.61
CA LEU A 106 0.67 1.34 -8.61
C LEU A 106 0.25 -0.06 -9.10
N ALA A 107 -0.20 -0.94 -8.19
CA ALA A 107 -0.65 -2.28 -8.55
C ALA A 107 -1.93 -2.27 -9.40
N VAL A 108 -2.90 -1.41 -9.05
CA VAL A 108 -4.15 -1.28 -9.81
C VAL A 108 -3.92 -0.59 -11.15
N ALA A 109 -3.08 0.44 -11.18
CA ALA A 109 -2.64 1.12 -12.39
C ALA A 109 -1.96 0.15 -13.36
N SER A 110 -1.01 -0.65 -12.88
CA SER A 110 -0.33 -1.69 -13.69
C SER A 110 -1.33 -2.71 -14.26
N LEU A 111 -2.31 -3.14 -13.45
CA LEU A 111 -3.36 -4.06 -13.91
C LEU A 111 -4.22 -3.44 -15.02
N ALA A 112 -4.55 -2.16 -14.92
CA ALA A 112 -5.34 -1.42 -15.90
C ALA A 112 -4.54 -1.15 -17.18
N ALA A 113 -3.31 -0.67 -17.08
CA ALA A 113 -2.42 -0.39 -18.21
C ALA A 113 -2.07 -1.65 -19.01
N GLY A 114 -2.02 -2.82 -18.36
CA GLY A 114 -1.84 -4.11 -19.01
C GLY A 114 -3.08 -4.66 -19.74
N ARG A 115 -4.20 -3.93 -19.76
CA ARG A 115 -5.49 -4.35 -20.35
C ARG A 115 -6.07 -3.26 -21.25
N LEU A 116 -7.08 -3.60 -22.06
CA LEU A 116 -7.74 -2.62 -22.91
C LEU A 116 -8.62 -1.67 -22.07
N VAL A 117 -8.76 -0.43 -22.55
CA VAL A 117 -9.70 0.56 -21.97
C VAL A 117 -11.09 -0.08 -21.82
N GLY A 118 -11.63 -0.03 -20.59
CA GLY A 118 -12.94 -0.59 -20.24
C GLY A 118 -12.93 -2.06 -19.79
N GLU A 119 -11.79 -2.76 -19.83
CA GLU A 119 -11.65 -4.10 -19.23
C GLU A 119 -11.38 -4.06 -17.72
N VAL A 120 -10.88 -2.93 -17.22
CA VAL A 120 -10.74 -2.67 -15.79
C VAL A 120 -11.62 -1.48 -15.41
N GLY A 121 -12.59 -1.72 -14.53
CA GLY A 121 -13.35 -0.65 -13.89
C GLY A 121 -12.61 -0.14 -12.65
N LEU A 122 -12.32 1.16 -12.62
CA LEU A 122 -11.57 1.79 -11.54
C LEU A 122 -12.53 2.60 -10.66
N PHE A 123 -12.59 2.25 -9.37
CA PHE A 123 -13.45 2.89 -8.39
C PHE A 123 -12.62 3.28 -7.17
N THR A 124 -12.93 4.42 -6.58
CA THR A 124 -12.30 4.86 -5.34
C THR A 124 -13.30 5.58 -4.43
N LEU A 125 -13.07 5.46 -3.13
CA LEU A 125 -13.72 6.25 -2.08
C LEU A 125 -12.86 7.43 -1.64
N ASN A 126 -11.65 7.54 -2.19
CA ASN A 126 -10.69 8.55 -1.79
C ASN A 126 -10.92 9.82 -2.61
N PHE A 127 -10.59 10.96 -2.01
CA PHE A 127 -10.65 12.25 -2.70
C PHE A 127 -9.41 12.53 -3.54
N ASP A 128 -8.27 11.94 -3.19
CA ASP A 128 -7.00 12.16 -3.88
C ASP A 128 -6.99 11.58 -5.30
N LEU A 129 -6.09 12.11 -6.15
CA LEU A 129 -5.91 11.71 -7.54
C LEU A 129 -4.74 10.73 -7.74
N LEU A 130 -4.35 9.99 -6.70
CA LEU A 130 -3.14 9.16 -6.75
C LEU A 130 -3.27 7.97 -7.70
N ILE A 131 -4.49 7.45 -7.91
CA ILE A 131 -4.71 6.37 -8.87
C ILE A 131 -4.61 6.88 -10.32
N GLU A 132 -5.02 8.11 -10.59
CA GLU A 132 -4.88 8.75 -11.89
C GLU A 132 -3.42 8.96 -12.23
N TRP A 133 -2.65 9.50 -11.28
CA TRP A 133 -1.21 9.72 -11.47
C TRP A 133 -0.48 8.41 -11.70
N ALA A 134 -0.74 7.39 -10.86
CA ALA A 134 -0.18 6.06 -11.07
C ALA A 134 -0.56 5.45 -12.42
N LEU A 135 -1.80 5.66 -12.87
CA LEU A 135 -2.27 5.13 -14.15
C LEU A 135 -1.63 5.86 -15.33
N GLN A 136 -1.45 7.17 -15.25
CA GLN A 136 -0.76 7.93 -16.28
C GLN A 136 0.68 7.44 -16.44
N ASP A 137 1.42 7.29 -15.33
CA ASP A 137 2.78 6.76 -15.34
C ASP A 137 2.83 5.35 -15.94
N ALA A 138 1.93 4.46 -15.51
CA ALA A 138 1.86 3.09 -16.02
C ALA A 138 1.50 3.02 -17.52
N LEU A 139 0.68 3.95 -18.02
CA LEU A 139 0.35 4.05 -19.45
C LEU A 139 1.54 4.55 -20.27
N ASP A 140 2.27 5.54 -19.76
CA ASP A 140 3.49 6.06 -20.38
C ASP A 140 4.57 4.97 -20.46
N GLU A 141 4.74 4.16 -19.41
CA GLU A 141 5.68 3.03 -19.37
C GLU A 141 5.40 1.96 -20.45
N VAL A 142 4.12 1.67 -20.72
CA VAL A 142 3.71 0.72 -21.76
C VAL A 142 3.55 1.37 -23.15
N GLY A 143 3.78 2.68 -23.27
CA GLY A 143 3.67 3.44 -24.51
C GLY A 143 2.24 3.56 -25.04
N SER A 144 1.25 3.67 -24.14
CA SER A 144 -0.15 3.85 -24.48
C SER A 144 -0.54 5.33 -24.46
N ASP A 145 -1.20 5.80 -25.52
CA ASP A 145 -1.73 7.17 -25.61
C ASP A 145 -3.15 7.32 -24.98
N ALA A 146 -3.61 6.32 -24.21
CA ALA A 146 -4.92 6.35 -23.58
C ALA A 146 -5.01 7.49 -22.55
N GLY A 147 -6.13 8.21 -22.53
CA GLY A 147 -6.35 9.26 -21.52
C GLY A 147 -6.74 8.70 -20.15
N VAL A 148 -6.64 9.52 -19.11
CA VAL A 148 -7.16 9.24 -17.77
C VAL A 148 -8.12 10.36 -17.37
N HIS A 149 -9.30 10.00 -16.87
CA HIS A 149 -10.37 10.94 -16.52
C HIS A 149 -10.97 10.60 -15.15
N ALA A 150 -10.85 11.53 -14.20
CA ALA A 150 -11.51 11.46 -12.91
C ALA A 150 -12.98 11.83 -13.06
N ARG A 151 -13.88 11.04 -12.46
CA ARG A 151 -15.34 11.18 -12.60
C ARG A 151 -16.03 11.10 -11.26
N ASP A 152 -16.90 12.06 -10.96
CA ASP A 152 -17.67 12.15 -9.72
C ASP A 152 -19.20 12.26 -9.91
N THR A 153 -19.68 12.26 -11.16
CA THR A 153 -21.12 12.33 -11.48
C THR A 153 -21.56 11.34 -12.56
N GLU A 154 -22.87 11.17 -12.74
CA GLU A 154 -23.43 10.28 -13.78
C GLU A 154 -23.12 10.78 -15.21
N ASP A 155 -23.20 12.09 -15.43
CA ASP A 155 -23.15 12.72 -16.74
C ASP A 155 -21.73 13.04 -17.22
N ASP A 156 -20.76 13.14 -16.30
CA ASP A 156 -19.36 13.39 -16.62
C ASP A 156 -18.67 12.10 -17.12
N ARG A 157 -18.79 11.80 -18.41
CA ARG A 157 -18.20 10.61 -19.04
C ARG A 157 -16.94 10.95 -19.81
N ALA A 158 -15.94 10.08 -19.70
CA ALA A 158 -14.70 10.21 -20.42
C ALA A 158 -14.87 9.93 -21.92
N PRO A 159 -13.91 10.39 -22.75
CA PRO A 159 -13.73 9.89 -24.11
C PRO A 159 -13.63 8.36 -24.16
N ARG A 160 -13.99 7.76 -25.32
CA ARG A 160 -14.04 6.29 -25.48
C ARG A 160 -12.70 5.59 -25.33
N ASP A 161 -11.62 6.33 -25.53
CA ASP A 161 -10.22 5.93 -25.49
C ASP A 161 -9.52 6.33 -24.19
N ALA A 162 -10.28 6.77 -23.18
CA ALA A 162 -9.78 7.13 -21.88
C ALA A 162 -10.30 6.17 -20.79
N PHE A 163 -9.46 5.92 -19.79
CA PHE A 163 -9.87 5.25 -18.56
C PHE A 163 -10.67 6.21 -17.68
N GLU A 164 -11.78 5.72 -17.12
CA GLU A 164 -12.58 6.42 -16.12
C GLU A 164 -12.21 5.93 -14.72
N VAL A 165 -11.78 6.85 -13.85
CA VAL A 165 -11.67 6.62 -12.41
C VAL A 165 -12.92 7.19 -11.74
N HIS A 166 -13.72 6.30 -11.13
CA HIS A 166 -14.99 6.66 -10.52
C HIS A 166 -14.78 7.01 -9.04
N HIS A 167 -14.79 8.30 -8.73
CA HIS A 167 -14.78 8.82 -7.37
C HIS A 167 -16.18 8.82 -6.78
N LEU A 168 -16.50 7.76 -6.03
CA LEU A 168 -17.85 7.56 -5.50
C LEU A 168 -18.22 8.63 -4.44
N HIS A 169 -17.22 9.24 -3.82
CA HIS A 169 -17.35 10.35 -2.88
C HIS A 169 -16.86 11.69 -3.44
N GLY A 170 -16.62 11.78 -4.74
CA GLY A 170 -15.99 12.95 -5.36
C GLY A 170 -14.47 12.99 -5.15
N TYR A 171 -13.82 13.99 -5.76
CA TYR A 171 -12.38 14.18 -5.70
C TYR A 171 -12.00 15.60 -5.28
N LEU A 172 -10.82 15.72 -4.67
CA LEU A 172 -10.22 16.96 -4.21
C LEU A 172 -8.69 16.81 -4.29
N GLY A 173 -8.12 17.30 -5.39
CA GLY A 173 -6.69 17.35 -5.61
C GLY A 173 -6.00 18.43 -4.77
N GLN A 174 -4.66 18.38 -4.77
CA GLN A 174 -3.82 19.35 -4.10
C GLN A 174 -3.86 20.73 -4.79
N ASP A 175 -4.09 20.78 -6.10
CA ASP A 175 -4.38 22.02 -6.82
C ASP A 175 -5.89 22.35 -6.75
N PRO A 176 -6.29 23.60 -6.44
CA PRO A 176 -7.69 24.03 -6.49
C PRO A 176 -8.42 23.76 -7.81
N VAL A 177 -7.73 23.66 -8.95
CA VAL A 177 -8.37 23.33 -10.24
C VAL A 177 -8.90 21.89 -10.28
N ASP A 178 -8.30 21.00 -9.50
CA ASP A 178 -8.61 19.57 -9.46
C ASP A 178 -9.68 19.28 -8.41
N THR A 179 -10.85 19.91 -8.55
CA THR A 179 -11.91 19.85 -7.54
C THR A 179 -13.24 19.36 -8.13
N GLY A 180 -13.78 18.29 -7.55
CA GLY A 180 -15.12 17.76 -7.80
C GLY A 180 -16.10 18.01 -6.64
N GLU A 181 -17.30 17.45 -6.73
CA GLU A 181 -18.32 17.48 -5.68
C GLU A 181 -18.06 16.40 -4.62
N ILE A 182 -17.50 16.81 -3.48
CA ILE A 182 -17.16 15.87 -2.40
C ILE A 182 -18.34 15.47 -1.50
N VAL A 183 -18.35 14.21 -1.06
CA VAL A 183 -19.25 13.65 -0.04
C VAL A 183 -18.44 13.33 1.21
N LEU A 184 -18.54 14.17 2.24
CA LEU A 184 -17.71 14.05 3.45
C LEU A 184 -18.50 14.19 4.76
N THR A 185 -19.57 14.97 4.77
CA THR A 185 -20.31 15.24 6.01
C THR A 185 -21.56 14.38 6.14
N LEU A 186 -22.09 14.23 7.36
CA LEU A 186 -23.28 13.41 7.62
C LEU A 186 -24.48 13.82 6.75
N SER A 187 -24.68 15.11 6.51
CA SER A 187 -25.73 15.62 5.63
C SER A 187 -25.52 15.19 4.19
N ASP A 188 -24.27 15.15 3.72
CA ASP A 188 -23.95 14.74 2.36
C ASP A 188 -24.20 13.22 2.18
N PHE A 189 -23.77 12.39 3.14
CA PHE A 189 -24.12 10.97 3.18
C PHE A 189 -25.63 10.72 3.30
N THR A 190 -26.35 11.52 4.10
CA THR A 190 -27.80 11.41 4.27
C THR A 190 -28.53 11.76 2.97
N LYS A 191 -28.11 12.82 2.26
CA LYS A 191 -28.64 13.16 0.94
C LYS A 191 -28.42 12.01 -0.04
N LEU A 192 -27.22 11.44 -0.06
CA LEU A 192 -26.87 10.32 -0.93
C LEU A 192 -27.72 9.08 -0.64
N SER A 193 -27.85 8.71 0.63
CA SER A 193 -28.66 7.57 1.08
C SER A 193 -30.16 7.74 0.82
N ALA A 194 -30.64 8.99 0.79
CA ALA A 194 -32.05 9.29 0.48
C ALA A 194 -32.36 9.17 -1.03
N GLN A 195 -31.35 9.11 -1.90
CA GLN A 195 -31.56 8.89 -3.33
C GLN A 195 -32.03 7.46 -3.57
N SER A 196 -33.13 7.31 -4.32
CA SER A 196 -33.65 5.97 -4.66
C SER A 196 -32.71 5.18 -5.58
N SER A 197 -31.90 5.89 -6.37
CA SER A 197 -30.92 5.31 -7.29
C SER A 197 -29.71 6.22 -7.44
N PRO A 198 -28.79 6.23 -6.45
CA PRO A 198 -27.54 6.96 -6.58
C PRO A 198 -26.70 6.36 -7.72
N TRP A 199 -26.06 7.22 -8.51
CA TRP A 199 -25.27 6.83 -9.68
C TRP A 199 -24.14 5.87 -9.30
N GLN A 200 -23.54 6.09 -8.12
CA GLN A 200 -22.49 5.23 -7.53
C GLN A 200 -22.92 3.77 -7.50
N ARG A 201 -24.13 3.51 -6.97
CA ARG A 201 -24.66 2.14 -6.89
C ARG A 201 -24.95 1.58 -8.28
N ALA A 202 -25.51 2.39 -9.18
CA ALA A 202 -25.81 1.95 -10.54
C ALA A 202 -24.54 1.55 -11.29
N GLU A 203 -23.45 2.30 -11.14
CA GLU A 203 -22.15 1.97 -11.74
C GLU A 203 -21.53 0.72 -11.13
N LEU A 204 -21.56 0.56 -9.81
CA LEU A 204 -21.11 -0.68 -9.16
C LEU A 204 -21.94 -1.90 -9.61
N GLN A 205 -23.25 -1.72 -9.80
CA GLN A 205 -24.11 -2.78 -10.32
C GLN A 205 -23.80 -3.12 -11.78
N SER A 206 -23.52 -2.12 -12.60
CA SER A 206 -23.07 -2.26 -13.99
C SER A 206 -21.73 -3.00 -14.06
N ALA A 207 -20.76 -2.62 -13.23
CA ALA A 207 -19.47 -3.29 -13.07
C ALA A 207 -19.63 -4.79 -12.72
N LEU A 208 -20.45 -5.11 -11.72
CA LEU A 208 -20.71 -6.49 -11.31
C LEU A 208 -21.40 -7.35 -12.37
N SER A 209 -22.16 -6.73 -13.28
CA SER A 209 -22.78 -7.43 -14.41
C SER A 209 -21.74 -7.88 -15.45
N ARG A 210 -20.61 -7.17 -15.52
CA ARG A 210 -19.51 -7.37 -16.45
C ARG A 210 -18.44 -8.32 -15.91
N GLY A 211 -18.15 -8.25 -14.62
CA GLY A 211 -17.02 -8.94 -14.00
C GLY A 211 -17.09 -9.01 -12.49
N PRO A 212 -16.11 -9.65 -11.83
CA PRO A 212 -15.96 -9.56 -10.38
C PRO A 212 -15.49 -8.17 -9.94
N LEU A 213 -15.91 -7.78 -8.75
CA LEU A 213 -15.48 -6.59 -8.01
C LEU A 213 -14.49 -7.01 -6.92
N LEU A 214 -13.29 -6.46 -6.96
CA LEU A 214 -12.24 -6.61 -5.96
C LEU A 214 -12.13 -5.34 -5.12
N LEU A 215 -12.33 -5.46 -3.81
CA LEU A 215 -12.13 -4.37 -2.87
C LEU A 215 -10.74 -4.47 -2.24
N ALA A 216 -10.04 -3.35 -2.13
CA ALA A 216 -8.74 -3.27 -1.45
C ALA A 216 -8.59 -1.93 -0.70
N GLY A 217 -7.79 -1.91 0.37
CA GLY A 217 -7.59 -0.68 1.15
C GLY A 217 -8.83 -0.19 1.91
N THR A 218 -9.82 -1.03 2.19
CA THR A 218 -11.03 -0.64 2.93
C THR A 218 -11.27 -1.49 4.18
N SER A 219 -11.82 -0.87 5.23
CA SER A 219 -12.10 -1.50 6.53
C SER A 219 -13.58 -1.78 6.79
N TYR A 220 -14.45 -1.69 5.76
CA TYR A 220 -15.92 -1.83 5.85
C TYR A 220 -16.62 -0.85 6.80
N ARG A 221 -15.97 0.28 7.13
CA ARG A 221 -16.53 1.27 8.06
C ARG A 221 -17.50 2.23 7.38
N ASP A 222 -17.34 2.47 6.08
CA ASP A 222 -18.24 3.34 5.33
C ASP A 222 -19.68 2.82 5.33
N SER A 223 -20.61 3.70 5.74
CA SER A 223 -22.00 3.32 5.95
C SER A 223 -22.76 3.10 4.64
N ASP A 224 -22.46 3.91 3.63
CA ASP A 224 -23.03 3.87 2.29
C ASP A 224 -22.50 2.69 1.47
N ILE A 225 -21.20 2.38 1.53
CA ILE A 225 -20.64 1.19 0.88
C ILE A 225 -21.23 -0.09 1.46
N ARG A 226 -21.46 -0.14 2.78
CA ARG A 226 -22.18 -1.24 3.40
C ARG A 226 -23.58 -1.38 2.81
N GLN A 227 -24.31 -0.28 2.71
CA GLN A 227 -25.64 -0.27 2.11
C GLN A 227 -25.61 -0.74 0.65
N TRP A 228 -24.73 -0.17 -0.18
CA TRP A 228 -24.62 -0.53 -1.58
C TRP A 228 -24.25 -1.99 -1.75
N LEU A 229 -23.24 -2.51 -1.05
CA LEU A 229 -22.86 -3.93 -1.13
C LEU A 229 -24.00 -4.87 -0.73
N HIS A 230 -24.81 -4.50 0.28
CA HIS A 230 -26.02 -5.25 0.63
C HIS A 230 -27.04 -5.25 -0.51
N GLU A 231 -27.26 -4.11 -1.18
CA GLU A 231 -28.20 -3.97 -2.29
C GLU A 231 -27.72 -4.67 -3.58
N LEU A 232 -26.41 -4.83 -3.76
CA LEU A 232 -25.82 -5.56 -4.89
C LEU A 232 -26.08 -7.08 -4.84
N ASN A 233 -26.59 -7.60 -3.71
CA ASN A 233 -26.99 -9.01 -3.53
C ASN A 233 -25.90 -10.03 -3.90
N LEU A 234 -24.65 -9.73 -3.52
CA LEU A 234 -23.49 -10.59 -3.80
C LEU A 234 -23.62 -12.00 -3.20
N ALA A 235 -24.44 -12.18 -2.16
CA ALA A 235 -24.77 -13.51 -1.61
C ALA A 235 -25.38 -14.46 -2.65
N THR A 236 -25.96 -13.94 -3.73
CA THR A 236 -26.50 -14.72 -4.86
C THR A 236 -25.48 -14.94 -5.99
N ARG A 237 -24.27 -14.37 -5.87
CA ARG A 237 -23.21 -14.29 -6.88
C ARG A 237 -21.81 -14.50 -6.25
N PRO A 238 -21.51 -15.71 -5.75
CA PRO A 238 -20.33 -15.97 -4.92
C PRO A 238 -18.98 -15.76 -5.64
N ASP A 239 -18.99 -15.70 -6.97
CA ASP A 239 -17.84 -15.47 -7.86
C ASP A 239 -17.65 -14.00 -8.25
N LYS A 240 -18.43 -13.07 -7.67
CA LYS A 240 -18.46 -11.66 -8.09
C LYS A 240 -17.95 -10.66 -7.06
N GLY A 241 -17.84 -11.01 -5.79
CA GLY A 241 -17.39 -10.10 -4.74
C GLY A 241 -16.16 -10.63 -4.03
N PHE A 242 -15.07 -9.89 -4.06
CA PHE A 242 -13.81 -10.23 -3.39
C PHE A 242 -13.29 -9.05 -2.58
N ILE A 243 -12.60 -9.33 -1.47
CA ILE A 243 -11.89 -8.31 -0.72
C ILE A 243 -10.54 -8.79 -0.24
N LEU A 244 -9.53 -7.94 -0.36
CA LEU A 244 -8.23 -8.07 0.29
C LEU A 244 -8.26 -7.34 1.63
N LEU A 245 -8.24 -8.11 2.72
CA LEU A 245 -8.25 -7.58 4.09
C LEU A 245 -6.85 -7.65 4.69
N ALA A 246 -6.20 -6.49 4.79
CA ALA A 246 -4.92 -6.35 5.46
C ALA A 246 -5.11 -6.27 6.98
N ARG A 247 -4.30 -7.00 7.75
CA ARG A 247 -4.23 -6.84 9.21
C ARG A 247 -3.93 -5.40 9.62
N GLU A 248 -3.05 -4.73 8.88
CA GLU A 248 -2.67 -3.32 9.09
C GLU A 248 -3.88 -2.39 9.19
N SER A 249 -4.94 -2.63 8.40
CA SER A 249 -6.15 -1.79 8.42
C SER A 249 -6.92 -1.83 9.75
N PHE A 250 -6.65 -2.81 10.60
CA PHE A 250 -7.29 -2.98 11.90
C PHE A 250 -6.39 -2.56 13.07
N GLY A 251 -5.12 -2.22 12.83
CA GLY A 251 -4.14 -1.92 13.88
C GLY A 251 -3.92 -3.07 14.86
N LEU A 252 -4.10 -4.32 14.41
CA LEU A 252 -4.00 -5.51 15.25
C LEU A 252 -2.60 -6.13 15.15
N SER A 253 -2.07 -6.61 16.28
CA SER A 253 -0.90 -7.49 16.27
C SER A 253 -1.21 -8.81 15.55
N ARG A 254 -0.17 -9.53 15.08
CA ARG A 254 -0.34 -10.84 14.45
C ARG A 254 -1.17 -11.81 15.29
N HIS A 255 -0.90 -11.89 16.59
CA HIS A 255 -1.64 -12.75 17.51
C HIS A 255 -3.12 -12.36 17.63
N GLN A 256 -3.42 -11.05 17.74
CA GLN A 256 -4.81 -10.59 17.79
C GLN A 256 -5.54 -10.86 16.48
N PHE A 257 -4.87 -10.66 15.34
CA PHE A 257 -5.43 -10.94 14.02
C PHE A 257 -5.77 -12.43 13.85
N ASP A 258 -4.90 -13.33 14.30
CA ASP A 258 -5.15 -14.76 14.28
C ASP A 258 -6.38 -15.19 15.10
N LEU A 259 -6.73 -14.43 16.15
CA LEU A 259 -7.93 -14.70 16.96
C LEU A 259 -9.22 -14.20 16.31
N VAL A 260 -9.17 -13.18 15.44
CA VAL A 260 -10.36 -12.56 14.85
C VAL A 260 -10.57 -12.88 13.37
N LYS A 261 -9.57 -13.48 12.70
CA LYS A 261 -9.60 -13.73 11.26
C LYS A 261 -10.84 -14.48 10.77
N ASP A 262 -11.28 -15.50 11.51
CA ASP A 262 -12.45 -16.29 11.12
C ASP A 262 -13.75 -15.47 11.24
N ALA A 263 -13.83 -14.58 12.23
CA ALA A 263 -14.94 -13.66 12.37
C ALA A 263 -14.97 -12.61 11.25
N LEU A 264 -13.80 -12.09 10.85
CA LEU A 264 -13.68 -11.19 9.71
C LEU A 264 -14.12 -11.87 8.41
N VAL A 265 -13.66 -13.10 8.15
CA VAL A 265 -14.10 -13.88 6.98
C VAL A 265 -15.61 -14.11 7.01
N ALA A 266 -16.17 -14.52 8.15
CA ALA A 266 -17.60 -14.75 8.29
C ALA A 266 -18.44 -13.47 8.09
N GLN A 267 -17.94 -12.32 8.56
CA GLN A 267 -18.58 -11.02 8.38
C GLN A 267 -18.79 -10.69 6.90
N TRP A 268 -17.73 -10.82 6.08
CA TRP A 268 -17.82 -10.55 4.64
C TRP A 268 -18.56 -11.65 3.87
N ALA A 269 -18.40 -12.91 4.26
CA ALA A 269 -19.16 -14.01 3.66
C ALA A 269 -20.68 -13.85 3.87
N SER A 270 -21.11 -13.23 4.97
CA SER A 270 -22.53 -13.00 5.26
C SER A 270 -23.24 -12.08 4.25
N ILE A 271 -22.48 -11.24 3.55
CA ILE A 271 -22.97 -10.37 2.47
C ILE A 271 -22.60 -10.90 1.08
N GLY A 272 -21.98 -12.09 1.00
CA GLY A 272 -21.55 -12.73 -0.24
C GLY A 272 -20.23 -12.24 -0.82
N VAL A 273 -19.38 -11.61 0.00
CA VAL A 273 -18.04 -11.20 -0.40
C VAL A 273 -17.02 -12.22 0.11
N SER A 274 -16.18 -12.71 -0.80
CA SER A 274 -15.08 -13.63 -0.51
C SER A 274 -13.88 -12.87 0.03
N ALA A 275 -13.58 -13.04 1.31
CA ALA A 275 -12.43 -12.41 1.95
C ALA A 275 -11.13 -13.21 1.73
N VAL A 276 -10.08 -12.49 1.31
CA VAL A 276 -8.70 -12.95 1.22
C VAL A 276 -7.88 -12.14 2.22
N LEU A 277 -7.32 -12.82 3.21
CA LEU A 277 -6.62 -12.19 4.31
C LEU A 277 -5.14 -12.02 3.99
N VAL A 278 -4.62 -10.82 4.23
CA VAL A 278 -3.20 -10.48 4.08
C VAL A 278 -2.72 -9.72 5.33
N GLN A 279 -1.42 -9.46 5.50
CA GLN A 279 -0.96 -8.74 6.70
C GLN A 279 -0.89 -7.24 6.49
N ASP A 280 -0.30 -6.80 5.39
CA ASP A 280 0.00 -5.39 5.14
C ASP A 280 -0.63 -4.94 3.80
N TYR A 281 -0.78 -3.63 3.58
CA TYR A 281 -1.34 -3.14 2.31
C TYR A 281 -0.46 -3.50 1.10
N SER A 282 0.86 -3.61 1.30
CA SER A 282 1.79 -4.05 0.26
C SER A 282 1.53 -5.49 -0.19
N ASP A 283 1.08 -6.37 0.71
CA ASP A 283 0.68 -7.74 0.38
C ASP A 283 -0.55 -7.74 -0.53
N ALA A 284 -1.52 -6.87 -0.26
CA ALA A 284 -2.69 -6.70 -1.11
C ALA A 284 -2.29 -6.19 -2.51
N ALA A 285 -1.39 -5.20 -2.56
CA ALA A 285 -0.84 -4.70 -3.80
C ALA A 285 -0.11 -5.80 -4.59
N GLN A 286 0.73 -6.61 -3.93
CA GLN A 286 1.38 -7.74 -4.58
C GLN A 286 0.35 -8.74 -5.11
N ALA A 287 -0.65 -9.12 -4.31
CA ALA A 287 -1.69 -10.03 -4.75
C ALA A 287 -2.44 -9.55 -6.01
N ILE A 288 -2.65 -8.22 -6.16
CA ILE A 288 -3.22 -7.62 -7.37
C ILE A 288 -2.26 -7.75 -8.56
N ARG A 289 -0.95 -7.49 -8.38
CA ARG A 289 0.05 -7.68 -9.44
C ARG A 289 0.07 -9.12 -9.95
N GLU A 290 0.01 -10.09 -9.03
CA GLU A 290 0.02 -11.52 -9.37
C GLU A 290 -1.19 -11.94 -10.24
N LEU A 291 -2.31 -11.22 -10.24
CA LEU A 291 -3.50 -11.58 -11.03
C LEU A 291 -3.22 -11.69 -12.53
N SER A 292 -2.28 -10.89 -13.04
CA SER A 292 -1.90 -10.90 -14.45
C SER A 292 -1.18 -12.19 -14.88
N ALA A 293 -0.45 -12.83 -13.96
CA ALA A 293 0.39 -13.99 -14.22
C ALA A 293 -0.18 -15.30 -13.64
N LEU A 294 -1.24 -15.24 -12.81
CA LEU A 294 -1.78 -16.40 -12.08
C LEU A 294 -2.26 -17.56 -12.98
N ASN A 295 -2.46 -17.28 -14.27
CA ASN A 295 -2.89 -18.23 -15.29
C ASN A 295 -1.75 -18.74 -16.19
N ASP A 296 -0.53 -18.26 -15.98
CA ASP A 296 0.64 -18.73 -16.71
C ASP A 296 1.00 -20.15 -16.30
N VAL A 297 1.45 -20.95 -17.26
CA VAL A 297 1.79 -22.37 -17.04
C VAL A 297 2.95 -22.53 -16.06
N ASP A 298 3.91 -21.61 -16.11
CA ASP A 298 5.12 -21.61 -15.29
C ASP A 298 5.00 -20.69 -14.07
N TYR A 299 3.77 -20.34 -13.69
CA TYR A 299 3.50 -19.46 -12.54
C TYR A 299 4.01 -20.07 -11.22
N LEU A 300 4.74 -19.26 -10.46
CA LEU A 300 5.24 -19.57 -9.13
C LEU A 300 4.78 -18.47 -8.15
N ALA A 301 4.11 -18.89 -7.07
CA ALA A 301 3.69 -17.96 -6.02
C ALA A 301 4.90 -17.22 -5.39
N PRO A 302 4.75 -15.97 -4.94
CA PRO A 302 5.80 -15.17 -4.30
C PRO A 302 6.60 -15.93 -3.24
N LYS A 303 5.90 -16.71 -2.40
CA LYS A 303 6.50 -17.58 -1.38
C LYS A 303 7.55 -18.54 -1.94
N VAL A 304 7.24 -19.18 -3.07
CA VAL A 304 8.13 -20.15 -3.72
C VAL A 304 9.31 -19.44 -4.35
N ARG A 305 9.08 -18.30 -5.01
CA ARG A 305 10.13 -17.50 -5.67
C ARG A 305 11.14 -16.95 -4.65
N ALA A 306 10.65 -16.34 -3.56
CA ALA A 306 11.51 -15.85 -2.48
C ALA A 306 12.28 -16.99 -1.79
N GLY A 307 11.63 -18.13 -1.53
CA GLY A 307 12.27 -19.31 -0.95
C GLY A 307 13.36 -19.90 -1.85
N ALA A 308 13.12 -19.97 -3.17
CA ALA A 308 14.11 -20.45 -4.13
C ALA A 308 15.35 -19.55 -4.20
N LEU A 309 15.16 -18.23 -4.21
CA LEU A 309 16.27 -17.27 -4.12
C LEU A 309 17.07 -17.47 -2.82
N TRP A 310 16.39 -17.61 -1.68
CA TRP A 310 17.02 -17.85 -0.40
C TRP A 310 17.84 -19.15 -0.38
N ASP A 311 17.25 -20.25 -0.85
CA ASP A 311 17.89 -21.57 -0.92
C ASP A 311 19.12 -21.55 -1.84
N GLY A 312 19.04 -20.85 -2.98
CA GLY A 312 20.18 -20.65 -3.89
C GLY A 312 21.33 -19.90 -3.21
N ILE A 313 21.00 -18.79 -2.52
CA ILE A 313 21.99 -18.00 -1.78
C ILE A 313 22.62 -18.80 -0.63
N GLN A 314 21.85 -19.65 0.04
CA GLN A 314 22.38 -20.55 1.07
C GLN A 314 23.25 -21.67 0.49
N GLY A 315 22.96 -22.16 -0.71
CA GLY A 315 23.74 -23.19 -1.40
C GLY A 315 25.20 -22.77 -1.62
N ASP A 316 25.41 -21.51 -1.99
CA ASP A 316 26.73 -20.92 -2.25
C ASP A 316 27.20 -19.98 -1.12
N PHE A 317 26.84 -20.33 0.13
CA PHE A 317 26.98 -19.47 1.29
C PHE A 317 28.36 -18.79 1.41
N GLU A 318 29.45 -19.56 1.42
CA GLU A 318 30.78 -18.99 1.67
C GLU A 318 31.22 -17.99 0.59
N GLN A 319 30.81 -18.23 -0.66
CA GLN A 319 31.15 -17.38 -1.79
C GLN A 319 30.32 -16.10 -1.75
N LEU A 320 28.99 -16.24 -1.75
CA LEU A 320 28.06 -15.11 -1.81
C LEU A 320 28.14 -14.23 -0.55
N GLN A 321 28.46 -14.82 0.60
CA GLN A 321 28.67 -14.04 1.83
C GLN A 321 29.87 -13.09 1.68
N ARG A 322 30.99 -13.54 1.09
CA ARG A 322 32.15 -12.69 0.80
C ARG A 322 31.85 -11.66 -0.27
N GLU A 323 31.30 -12.10 -1.40
CA GLU A 323 30.98 -11.22 -2.53
C GLU A 323 30.00 -10.11 -2.13
N HIS A 324 28.93 -10.46 -1.40
CA HIS A 324 27.96 -9.48 -0.94
C HIS A 324 28.55 -8.55 0.14
N SER A 325 29.40 -9.05 1.05
CA SER A 325 30.06 -8.21 2.05
C SER A 325 31.00 -7.19 1.39
N ASP A 326 31.81 -7.63 0.41
CA ASP A 326 32.71 -6.77 -0.36
C ASP A 326 31.93 -5.74 -1.19
N GLN A 327 30.79 -6.13 -1.76
CA GLN A 327 29.93 -5.21 -2.51
C GLN A 327 29.31 -4.16 -1.58
N LEU A 328 28.75 -4.56 -0.43
CA LEU A 328 28.23 -3.63 0.58
C LEU A 328 29.31 -2.64 1.05
N ALA A 329 30.56 -3.08 1.18
CA ALA A 329 31.68 -2.20 1.54
C ALA A 329 31.99 -1.16 0.45
N ARG A 330 31.84 -1.51 -0.83
CA ARG A 330 31.94 -0.57 -1.95
C ARG A 330 30.77 0.40 -1.95
N ASP A 331 29.55 -0.10 -1.81
CA ASP A 331 28.32 0.70 -1.87
C ASP A 331 28.24 1.72 -0.72
N LEU A 332 28.71 1.33 0.47
CA LEU A 332 28.79 2.22 1.63
C LEU A 332 29.64 3.47 1.35
N THR A 333 30.59 3.44 0.40
CA THR A 333 31.36 4.64 0.04
C THR A 333 30.50 5.75 -0.57
N ARG A 334 29.36 5.41 -1.18
CA ARG A 334 28.37 6.36 -1.71
C ARG A 334 27.47 6.93 -0.61
N LEU A 335 27.21 6.16 0.45
CA LEU A 335 26.36 6.58 1.57
C LEU A 335 27.11 7.39 2.65
N ARG A 336 28.42 7.19 2.83
CA ARG A 336 29.21 7.93 3.83
C ARG A 336 29.14 9.46 3.71
N PRO A 337 29.19 10.07 2.51
CA PRO A 337 29.05 11.52 2.37
C PRO A 337 27.74 12.09 2.92
N VAL A 338 26.66 11.30 2.91
CA VAL A 338 25.30 11.74 3.27
C VAL A 338 24.86 11.25 4.66
N LEU A 339 25.37 10.09 5.12
CA LEU A 339 25.04 9.50 6.43
C LEU A 339 26.18 9.58 7.46
N GLY A 340 27.36 10.04 7.06
CA GLY A 340 28.56 10.15 7.88
C GLY A 340 29.53 8.97 7.75
N ASP A 341 30.81 9.20 8.06
CA ASP A 341 31.91 8.23 7.86
C ASP A 341 31.73 6.93 8.65
N ASP A 342 31.07 7.02 9.81
CA ASP A 342 30.79 5.91 10.68
C ASP A 342 29.60 5.05 10.21
N ALA A 343 28.89 5.42 9.14
CA ALA A 343 27.74 4.67 8.66
C ALA A 343 28.06 3.18 8.41
N ASN A 344 27.06 2.32 8.59
CA ASN A 344 27.16 0.90 8.26
C ASN A 344 26.21 0.53 7.12
N MET A 345 26.42 -0.62 6.50
CA MET A 345 25.47 -1.16 5.52
C MET A 345 25.26 -2.66 5.76
N THR A 346 24.02 -3.10 5.62
CA THR A 346 23.57 -4.47 5.83
C THR A 346 22.51 -4.85 4.81
N LEU A 347 22.64 -6.05 4.25
CA LEU A 347 21.64 -6.69 3.40
C LEU A 347 20.83 -7.70 4.23
N TRP A 348 19.51 -7.60 4.11
CA TRP A 348 18.54 -8.53 4.68
C TRP A 348 17.81 -9.23 3.54
N LEU A 349 17.61 -10.55 3.64
CA LEU A 349 16.93 -11.35 2.61
C LEU A 349 15.67 -11.98 3.18
N ALA A 350 14.57 -11.97 2.44
CA ALA A 350 13.37 -12.72 2.76
C ALA A 350 13.63 -14.23 2.64
N ASP A 351 13.12 -15.01 3.60
CA ASP A 351 13.27 -16.47 3.62
C ASP A 351 12.09 -17.23 2.98
N GLY A 352 11.08 -16.51 2.47
CA GLY A 352 9.82 -17.08 1.99
C GLY A 352 8.97 -17.74 3.08
N ALA A 353 9.28 -17.53 4.36
CA ALA A 353 8.70 -18.29 5.46
C ALA A 353 8.24 -17.45 6.66
N GLY A 354 8.17 -16.12 6.55
CA GLY A 354 7.77 -15.29 7.70
C GLY A 354 8.69 -14.13 7.99
N HIS A 355 9.91 -14.21 7.46
CA HIS A 355 11.04 -13.53 8.08
C HIS A 355 11.96 -12.91 7.05
N ILE A 356 12.78 -12.00 7.55
CA ILE A 356 14.01 -11.60 6.89
C ILE A 356 15.20 -12.03 7.72
N VAL A 357 16.26 -12.40 7.02
CA VAL A 357 17.51 -12.85 7.60
C VAL A 357 18.58 -11.83 7.31
N ARG A 358 19.32 -11.42 8.34
CA ARG A 358 20.47 -10.51 8.22
C ARG A 358 21.63 -11.22 7.53
N TRP A 359 21.55 -11.31 6.22
CA TRP A 359 22.44 -12.10 5.37
C TRP A 359 23.89 -11.63 5.43
N SER A 360 24.13 -10.36 5.12
CA SER A 360 25.48 -9.82 5.00
C SER A 360 25.58 -8.41 5.56
N SER A 361 26.75 -8.07 6.07
CA SER A 361 27.10 -6.71 6.48
C SER A 361 28.49 -6.40 5.92
N HIS A 362 28.73 -5.12 5.64
CA HIS A 362 30.00 -4.67 5.05
C HIS A 362 31.25 -4.93 5.91
N ASP A 363 31.10 -5.16 7.22
CA ASP A 363 32.20 -5.21 8.21
C ASP A 363 32.50 -6.61 8.77
N ARG A 364 31.75 -7.63 8.35
CA ARG A 364 31.87 -8.97 8.94
C ARG A 364 31.50 -10.08 7.98
N LEU A 365 32.17 -11.22 8.18
CA LEU A 365 31.85 -12.47 7.51
C LEU A 365 31.22 -13.45 8.50
N TYR A 366 30.04 -13.97 8.18
CA TYR A 366 29.43 -15.07 8.92
C TYR A 366 30.05 -16.39 8.45
N ARG A 367 30.23 -17.34 9.38
CA ARG A 367 30.84 -18.65 9.06
C ARG A 367 29.81 -19.74 8.76
N GLY A 368 28.53 -19.46 8.96
CA GLY A 368 27.44 -20.40 8.72
C GLY A 368 26.08 -19.73 8.87
N ALA A 369 25.07 -20.33 8.24
CA ALA A 369 23.70 -19.82 8.22
C ALA A 369 23.06 -19.77 9.61
N GLU A 370 23.47 -20.65 10.52
CA GLU A 370 22.98 -20.71 11.90
C GLU A 370 23.36 -19.48 12.75
N GLN A 371 24.33 -18.68 12.29
CA GLN A 371 24.76 -17.45 12.96
C GLN A 371 23.97 -16.23 12.49
N LEU A 372 23.19 -16.38 11.43
CA LEU A 372 22.41 -15.28 10.88
C LEU A 372 21.24 -14.97 11.80
N ARG A 373 20.92 -13.68 11.88
CA ARG A 373 19.79 -13.20 12.67
C ARG A 373 18.55 -13.22 11.80
N THR A 374 17.52 -13.91 12.26
CA THR A 374 16.19 -13.92 11.65
C THR A 374 15.25 -13.00 12.44
N VAL A 375 14.47 -12.17 11.75
CA VAL A 375 13.50 -11.26 12.37
C VAL A 375 12.16 -11.30 11.61
N PRO A 376 11.03 -11.11 12.30
CA PRO A 376 9.72 -11.10 11.65
C PRO A 376 9.55 -9.89 10.74
N VAL A 377 8.71 -10.05 9.71
CA VAL A 377 8.32 -8.97 8.78
C VAL A 377 6.99 -8.35 9.19
N GLY A 378 6.70 -7.15 8.71
CA GLY A 378 5.36 -6.52 8.74
C GLY A 378 5.36 -5.14 9.39
N HIS A 379 4.24 -4.42 9.28
CA HIS A 379 4.15 -3.03 9.79
C HIS A 379 4.50 -2.90 11.29
N ASP A 380 4.20 -3.93 12.09
CA ASP A 380 4.46 -4.01 13.53
C ASP A 380 5.80 -4.70 13.88
N SER A 381 6.67 -4.95 12.89
CA SER A 381 8.00 -5.50 13.15
C SER A 381 8.79 -4.56 14.08
N PRO A 382 9.50 -5.11 15.10
CA PRO A 382 10.37 -4.30 15.95
C PRO A 382 11.63 -3.81 15.20
N TRP A 383 11.92 -4.40 14.03
CA TRP A 383 13.06 -4.06 13.18
C TRP A 383 12.61 -3.24 11.98
N ILE A 384 13.25 -2.09 11.76
CA ILE A 384 12.97 -1.23 10.61
C ILE A 384 13.11 -1.99 9.27
N ALA A 385 14.06 -2.93 9.17
CA ALA A 385 14.18 -3.77 7.98
C ALA A 385 12.94 -4.65 7.76
N GLY A 386 12.35 -5.21 8.82
CA GLY A 386 11.12 -5.99 8.72
C GLY A 386 9.90 -5.11 8.40
N GLN A 387 9.88 -3.87 8.88
CA GLN A 387 8.85 -2.89 8.52
C GLN A 387 8.98 -2.46 7.05
N CYS A 388 10.21 -2.22 6.61
CA CYS A 388 10.56 -1.80 5.25
C CYS A 388 10.14 -2.86 4.23
N LEU A 389 10.46 -4.14 4.45
CA LEU A 389 9.97 -5.21 3.57
C LEU A 389 8.44 -5.34 3.62
N GLY A 390 7.84 -5.25 4.81
CA GLY A 390 6.40 -5.40 5.00
C GLY A 390 5.58 -4.26 4.39
N ARG A 391 6.13 -3.05 4.30
CA ARG A 391 5.49 -1.91 3.64
C ARG A 391 5.89 -1.73 2.19
N SER A 392 7.03 -2.30 1.80
CA SER A 392 7.68 -2.05 0.51
C SER A 392 7.94 -0.56 0.28
N GLU A 393 8.39 0.13 1.33
CA GLU A 393 8.67 1.57 1.34
C GLU A 393 10.07 1.85 1.90
N ILE A 394 10.67 2.97 1.47
CA ILE A 394 11.88 3.49 2.09
C ILE A 394 11.52 4.08 3.45
N LEU A 395 12.16 3.59 4.50
CA LEU A 395 11.89 3.99 5.88
C LEU A 395 13.11 4.62 6.53
N ALA A 396 12.88 5.65 7.34
CA ALA A 396 13.89 6.27 8.18
C ALA A 396 13.38 6.39 9.61
N ARG A 397 14.22 6.10 10.60
CA ARG A 397 13.85 6.23 12.02
C ARG A 397 15.01 6.61 12.91
N ASN A 398 14.77 7.58 13.81
CA ASN A 398 15.63 7.80 14.97
C ASN A 398 15.47 6.67 16.00
N LEU A 399 16.59 6.11 16.45
CA LEU A 399 16.62 5.06 17.46
C LEU A 399 16.37 5.67 18.84
N SER A 400 15.39 5.13 19.56
CA SER A 400 15.17 5.48 20.97
C SER A 400 16.36 5.06 21.84
N GLU A 401 16.54 5.69 23.01
CA GLU A 401 17.62 5.34 23.95
C GLU A 401 17.64 3.86 24.34
N ALA A 402 16.47 3.20 24.37
CA ALA A 402 16.33 1.77 24.67
C ALA A 402 16.76 0.85 23.51
N MET A 403 16.73 1.35 22.27
CA MET A 403 17.08 0.60 21.04
C MET A 403 18.44 1.00 20.48
N SER A 404 18.98 2.14 20.92
CA SER A 404 20.33 2.58 20.59
C SER A 404 21.34 1.64 21.25
N THR A 405 22.07 0.87 20.45
CA THR A 405 23.44 0.54 20.86
C THR A 405 24.15 1.89 20.95
N ARG A 406 24.84 2.22 22.06
CA ARG A 406 25.45 3.53 22.39
C ARG A 406 26.16 4.33 21.26
N ARG A 407 26.34 3.74 20.07
CA ARG A 407 26.90 4.28 18.83
C ARG A 407 25.86 4.82 17.83
N TRP A 408 24.71 4.16 17.62
CA TRP A 408 23.79 4.48 16.51
C TRP A 408 22.60 5.32 16.99
N GLN A 409 22.26 6.37 16.24
CA GLN A 409 21.17 7.29 16.55
C GLN A 409 20.04 7.25 15.51
N SER A 410 20.32 6.86 14.28
CA SER A 410 19.30 6.71 13.23
C SER A 410 19.57 5.49 12.36
N VAL A 411 18.52 5.00 11.69
CA VAL A 411 18.59 3.93 10.69
C VAL A 411 17.69 4.28 9.53
N VAL A 412 18.19 4.06 8.32
CA VAL A 412 17.45 4.12 7.05
C VAL A 412 17.41 2.75 6.42
N ALA A 413 16.35 2.44 5.68
CA ALA A 413 16.15 1.17 5.01
C ALA A 413 15.38 1.34 3.69
N ALA A 414 15.77 0.59 2.65
CA ALA A 414 15.08 0.55 1.37
C ALA A 414 14.83 -0.89 0.92
N PRO A 415 13.64 -1.20 0.38
CA PRO A 415 13.32 -2.52 -0.13
C PRO A 415 13.98 -2.75 -1.49
N CYS A 416 14.45 -3.96 -1.75
CA CYS A 416 14.88 -4.39 -3.08
C CYS A 416 13.76 -5.23 -3.69
N VAL A 417 13.20 -4.76 -4.81
CA VAL A 417 12.15 -5.44 -5.56
C VAL A 417 12.81 -6.21 -6.70
N ALA A 418 12.97 -7.52 -6.56
CA ALA A 418 13.66 -8.34 -7.54
C ALA A 418 12.68 -8.93 -8.57
N ASP A 419 13.12 -9.04 -9.82
CA ASP A 419 12.44 -9.76 -10.88
C ASP A 419 12.85 -11.24 -10.81
N LEU A 420 11.96 -12.07 -10.25
CA LEU A 420 12.21 -13.49 -10.05
C LEU A 420 11.36 -14.32 -11.02
N PRO A 421 11.92 -15.39 -11.64
CA PRO A 421 11.20 -16.22 -12.61
C PRO A 421 9.86 -16.74 -12.08
N GLY A 422 8.87 -16.81 -12.97
CA GLY A 422 7.55 -17.38 -12.67
C GLY A 422 6.50 -16.39 -12.15
N GLY A 423 6.74 -15.08 -12.22
CA GLY A 423 5.70 -14.08 -11.92
C GLY A 423 6.23 -12.64 -11.88
N PRO A 424 5.39 -11.66 -11.52
CA PRO A 424 5.78 -10.25 -11.44
C PRO A 424 6.83 -9.97 -10.35
N PRO A 425 7.62 -8.89 -10.46
CA PRO A 425 8.61 -8.52 -9.44
C PRO A 425 8.00 -8.42 -8.04
N LEU A 426 8.79 -8.76 -7.01
CA LEU A 426 8.37 -8.68 -5.61
C LEU A 426 9.50 -8.18 -4.67
N PRO A 427 9.16 -7.59 -3.53
CA PRO A 427 10.13 -7.27 -2.49
C PRO A 427 10.76 -8.56 -1.93
N THR A 428 12.07 -8.74 -2.10
CA THR A 428 12.81 -9.93 -1.65
C THR A 428 13.93 -9.62 -0.66
N ALA A 429 14.35 -8.37 -0.58
CA ALA A 429 15.44 -7.95 0.29
C ALA A 429 15.24 -6.54 0.82
N VAL A 430 16.07 -6.17 1.79
CA VAL A 430 16.17 -4.80 2.31
C VAL A 430 17.64 -4.44 2.49
N LEU A 431 18.01 -3.28 1.99
CA LEU A 431 19.25 -2.61 2.37
C LEU A 431 18.97 -1.70 3.56
N SER A 432 19.77 -1.81 4.62
CA SER A 432 19.68 -0.90 5.76
C SER A 432 21.03 -0.30 6.09
N SER A 433 21.03 0.98 6.47
CA SER A 433 22.20 1.71 6.94
C SER A 433 21.88 2.41 8.25
N ALA A 434 22.77 2.28 9.25
CA ALA A 434 22.68 3.02 10.50
C ALA A 434 23.74 4.12 10.57
N ALA A 435 23.36 5.27 11.13
CA ALA A 435 24.23 6.42 11.31
C ALA A 435 24.32 6.85 12.78
N THR A 436 25.40 7.56 13.12
CA THR A 436 25.66 8.06 14.48
C THR A 436 25.04 9.43 14.74
N SER A 437 24.53 10.08 13.69
CA SER A 437 23.74 11.32 13.77
C SER A 437 22.24 11.00 13.75
N PRO A 438 21.41 11.85 14.34
CA PRO A 438 19.96 11.75 14.22
C PRO A 438 19.52 12.28 12.83
N LEU A 439 18.33 11.87 12.36
CA LEU A 439 17.81 12.20 11.02
C LEU A 439 17.69 13.70 10.76
N GLU A 440 17.40 14.49 11.80
CA GLU A 440 17.24 15.95 11.71
C GLU A 440 18.54 16.66 11.30
N ASN A 441 19.68 15.99 11.44
CA ASN A 441 20.98 16.51 11.04
C ASN A 441 21.48 15.92 9.71
N GLN A 442 20.63 15.17 9.00
CA GLN A 442 20.95 14.51 7.74
C GLN A 442 20.20 15.18 6.59
N ASP A 443 20.80 15.12 5.40
CA ASP A 443 20.14 15.54 4.17
C ASP A 443 19.24 14.39 3.69
N LEU A 444 17.93 14.52 3.95
CA LEU A 444 16.95 13.46 3.73
C LEU A 444 16.87 13.07 2.25
N ASP A 445 16.79 14.06 1.37
CA ASP A 445 16.67 13.84 -0.07
C ASP A 445 17.93 13.19 -0.63
N ALA A 446 19.11 13.63 -0.17
CA ALA A 446 20.37 13.12 -0.67
C ALA A 446 20.60 11.65 -0.31
N TRP A 447 20.35 11.22 0.93
CA TRP A 447 20.49 9.79 1.26
C TRP A 447 19.36 8.95 0.66
N HIS A 448 18.15 9.49 0.54
CA HIS A 448 17.01 8.80 -0.06
C HIS A 448 17.31 8.42 -1.51
N GLN A 449 17.81 9.37 -2.31
CA GLN A 449 18.21 9.13 -3.69
C GLN A 449 19.29 8.04 -3.78
N VAL A 450 20.39 8.18 -3.02
CA VAL A 450 21.50 7.21 -3.05
C VAL A 450 21.03 5.81 -2.64
N LEU A 451 20.16 5.72 -1.64
CA LEU A 451 19.67 4.43 -1.15
C LEU A 451 18.70 3.78 -2.15
N THR A 452 17.92 4.58 -2.88
CA THR A 452 17.05 4.11 -3.98
C THR A 452 17.88 3.48 -5.10
N GLU A 453 18.88 4.20 -5.60
CA GLU A 453 19.80 3.71 -6.65
C GLU A 453 20.48 2.40 -6.22
N LEU A 454 20.94 2.33 -4.96
CA LEU A 454 21.55 1.12 -4.41
C LEU A 454 20.55 -0.03 -4.30
N ALA A 455 19.31 0.24 -3.88
CA ALA A 455 18.28 -0.78 -3.77
C ALA A 455 17.93 -1.39 -5.13
N GLU A 456 17.88 -0.59 -6.19
CA GLU A 456 17.69 -1.03 -7.58
C GLU A 456 18.87 -1.88 -8.08
N GLU A 457 20.11 -1.44 -7.84
CA GLU A 457 21.30 -2.22 -8.20
C GLU A 457 21.32 -3.59 -7.49
N TRP A 458 20.94 -3.63 -6.22
CA TRP A 458 20.84 -4.88 -5.47
C TRP A 458 19.66 -5.75 -5.94
N ALA A 459 18.51 -5.16 -6.28
CA ALA A 459 17.42 -5.87 -6.92
C ALA A 459 17.87 -6.56 -8.21
N GLY A 460 18.60 -5.86 -9.09
CA GLY A 460 19.15 -6.45 -10.32
C GLY A 460 20.13 -7.61 -10.05
N ARG A 461 21.00 -7.47 -9.04
CA ARG A 461 21.91 -8.55 -8.62
C ARG A 461 21.15 -9.78 -8.14
N LEU A 462 20.13 -9.60 -7.31
CA LEU A 462 19.31 -10.70 -6.78
C LEU A 462 18.48 -11.37 -7.88
N SER A 463 17.99 -10.60 -8.85
CA SER A 463 17.29 -11.11 -10.03
C SER A 463 18.21 -12.03 -10.85
N THR A 464 19.45 -11.61 -11.09
CA THR A 464 20.45 -12.40 -11.83
C THR A 464 20.82 -13.72 -11.12
N LEU A 465 20.78 -13.75 -9.78
CA LEU A 465 21.08 -14.96 -9.00
C LEU A 465 19.94 -16.00 -9.07
N ALA A 466 18.74 -15.58 -9.47
CA ALA A 466 17.57 -16.46 -9.57
C ALA A 466 17.39 -17.06 -10.97
N GLU A 467 18.14 -16.59 -11.97
CA GLU A 467 18.24 -17.17 -13.33
C GLU A 467 19.16 -18.40 -13.34
#